data_AF-A0A835D6U3-F1
#
_entry.id   AF-A0A835D6U3-F1
#
_cell.length_a   1.000
_cell.length_b   1.000
_cell.length_c   1.000
_cell.angle_alpha   90.00
_cell.angle_beta   90.00
_cell.angle_gamma   90.00
#
_symmetry.space_group_name_H-M   'P 1'
#
loop_
_entity.id
_entity.type
_entity.pdbx_description
1 polymer ?
#
loop_
_entity_poly.entity_id
_entity_poly.type
_entity_poly.pdbx_seq_one_letter_code
_entity_poly.pdbx_strand_id
1 'polypeptide(L)' 'MGTTGFSKEFRTEVLAPAKMFKALILDSHTFIPKVMPQSIKSIEFVEGDGGAGSINLTNLTEGSQIRSDEK' A
#
# COMPACT_ATOMS: atom_id res chain seq x y z
N MET A 1 2.76 -27.78 -4.38
CA MET A 1 2.67 -26.31 -4.55
C MET A 1 4.01 -25.73 -4.15
N GLY A 2 4.62 -24.91 -5.01
CA GLY A 2 5.89 -24.23 -4.70
C GLY A 2 5.63 -22.82 -4.18
N THR A 3 6.40 -22.38 -3.20
CA THR A 3 6.35 -21.00 -2.64
C THR A 3 7.67 -20.30 -2.95
N THR A 4 7.63 -19.15 -3.62
CA THR A 4 8.78 -18.27 -3.81
C THR A 4 8.66 -17.09 -2.85
N GLY A 5 9.75 -16.76 -2.15
CA GLY A 5 9.81 -15.67 -1.18
C GLY A 5 10.85 -14.64 -1.60
N PHE A 6 10.51 -13.35 -1.48
CA PHE A 6 11.40 -12.23 -1.76
C PHE A 6 11.54 -11.38 -0.51
N SER A 7 12.76 -10.96 -0.17
CA SER A 7 13.03 -10.02 0.92
C SER A 7 13.77 -8.81 0.38
N LYS A 8 13.30 -7.61 0.73
CA LYS A 8 13.84 -6.32 0.27
C LYS A 8 13.88 -5.38 1.48
N GLU A 9 15.03 -4.76 1.71
CA GLU A 9 15.22 -3.77 2.77
C GLU A 9 15.48 -2.40 2.17
N PHE A 10 14.83 -1.37 2.71
CA PHE A 10 15.03 0.02 2.30
C PHE A 10 15.24 0.88 3.55
N ARG A 11 16.26 1.74 3.52
CA ARG A 11 16.53 2.69 4.61
C ARG A 11 15.91 4.05 4.28
N THR A 12 15.25 4.64 5.26
CA THR A 12 14.74 6.01 5.17
C THR A 12 15.26 6.78 6.37
N GLU A 13 15.97 7.88 6.11
CA GLU A 13 16.64 8.68 7.16
C GLU A 13 15.76 9.81 7.68
N VAL A 14 14.65 10.10 6.98
CA VAL A 14 13.86 11.32 7.17
C VAL A 14 12.68 11.15 8.13
N LEU A 15 12.15 9.93 8.29
CA LEU A 15 10.98 9.66 9.15
C LEU A 15 11.27 8.60 10.21
N ALA A 16 10.78 8.86 11.42
CA ALA A 16 10.74 7.85 12.48
C ALA A 16 9.88 6.64 12.07
N PRO A 17 10.28 5.40 12.42
CA PRO A 17 9.56 4.18 12.03
C PRO A 17 8.07 4.21 12.39
N ALA A 18 7.71 4.76 13.54
CA ALA A 18 6.32 4.88 13.98
C ALA A 18 5.46 5.76 13.04
N LYS A 19 6.03 6.84 12.50
CA LYS A 19 5.34 7.72 11.55
C LYS A 19 5.17 7.05 10.19
N MET A 20 6.19 6.33 9.74
CA MET A 20 6.14 5.54 8.51
C MET A 20 5.08 4.44 8.60
N PHE A 21 5.08 3.67 9.68
CA PHE A 21 4.08 2.62 9.90
C PHE A 21 2.66 3.18 9.93
N LYS A 22 2.46 4.30 10.61
CA LYS A 22 1.17 4.97 10.63
C LYS A 22 0.73 5.42 9.23
N ALA A 23 1.60 6.11 8.48
CA ALA A 23 1.23 6.63 7.17
C ALA A 23 1.03 5.55 6.10
N LEU A 24 1.87 4.50 6.11
CA LEU A 24 1.90 3.47 5.05
C LEU A 24 1.04 2.24 5.35
N ILE A 25 0.71 1.97 6.62
CA ILE A 25 -0.10 0.79 7.00
C ILE A 25 -1.46 1.26 7.52
N LEU A 26 -1.48 2.03 8.61
CA LEU A 26 -2.73 2.43 9.28
C LEU A 26 -3.57 3.40 8.43
N ASP A 27 -2.94 4.48 7.96
CA ASP A 27 -3.59 5.55 7.19
C ASP A 27 -3.41 5.38 5.68
N SER A 28 -2.96 4.20 5.25
CA SER A 28 -2.63 3.87 3.85
C SER A 28 -3.78 4.19 2.88
N HIS A 29 -5.00 3.85 3.28
CA HIS A 29 -6.22 4.04 2.49
C HIS A 29 -6.50 5.52 2.16
N THR A 30 -6.07 6.44 3.01
CA THR A 30 -6.23 7.89 2.79
C THR A 30 -4.96 8.54 2.24
N PHE A 31 -3.79 8.04 2.64
CA PHE A 31 -2.49 8.63 2.32
C PHE A 31 -2.02 8.24 0.91
N ILE A 32 -2.13 6.97 0.54
CA ILE A 32 -1.63 6.46 -0.75
C ILE A 32 -2.32 7.14 -1.95
N PRO A 33 -3.67 7.31 -1.98
CA PRO A 33 -4.32 8.04 -3.07
C PRO A 33 -3.86 9.51 -3.17
N LYS A 34 -3.45 10.14 -2.07
CA LYS A 34 -2.93 11.51 -2.07
C LYS A 34 -1.49 11.60 -2.57
N VAL A 35 -0.66 10.60 -2.27
CA VAL A 35 0.73 10.56 -2.73
C VAL A 35 0.81 10.15 -4.20
N MET A 36 -0.06 9.25 -4.64
CA MET A 36 -0.10 8.75 -6.02
C MET A 36 -1.51 8.87 -6.64
N PRO A 37 -2.05 10.09 -6.78
CA PRO A 37 -3.41 10.31 -7.31
C PRO A 37 -3.55 9.89 -8.77
N GLN A 38 -2.42 9.80 -9.48
CA GLN A 38 -2.34 9.38 -10.88
C GLN A 38 -2.51 7.87 -11.06
N SER A 39 -2.24 7.08 -10.02
CA SER A 39 -2.19 5.60 -10.10
C SER A 39 -3.26 4.92 -9.25
N ILE A 40 -3.66 5.53 -8.13
CA ILE A 40 -4.62 4.97 -7.18
C ILE A 40 -5.74 5.99 -6.96
N LYS A 41 -6.95 5.60 -7.34
CA LYS A 41 -8.16 6.43 -7.26
C LYS A 41 -8.74 6.43 -5.86
N SER A 42 -8.89 5.26 -5.26
CA SER A 42 -9.40 5.10 -3.90
C SER A 42 -8.97 3.75 -3.33
N ILE A 43 -8.95 3.66 -2.01
CA ILE A 43 -8.81 2.40 -1.27
C ILE A 43 -9.96 2.37 -0.27
N GLU A 44 -10.79 1.34 -0.36
CA GLU A 44 -12.00 1.19 0.45
C GLU A 44 -11.97 -0.14 1.20
N PHE A 45 -12.37 -0.13 2.47
CA PHE A 45 -12.53 -1.37 3.24
C PHE A 45 -13.84 -2.04 2.83
N VAL A 46 -13.75 -3.27 2.32
CA VAL A 46 -14.91 -4.11 1.95
C VAL A 46 -15.39 -4.90 3.15
N GLU A 47 -14.45 -5.37 3.99
CA GLU A 47 -14.75 -6.14 5.19
C GLU A 47 -13.68 -5.88 6.26
N GLY A 48 -14.11 -5.67 7.51
CA GLY A 48 -13.24 -5.40 8.65
C GLY A 48 -12.81 -3.93 8.82
N ASP A 49 -12.30 -3.62 10.02
CA ASP A 49 -12.00 -2.25 10.46
C ASP A 49 -10.50 -1.89 10.37
N GLY A 50 -9.74 -2.59 9.52
CA GLY A 50 -8.29 -2.41 9.39
C GLY A 50 -7.44 -3.27 10.32
N GLY A 51 -8.06 -4.19 11.06
CA GLY A 51 -7.39 -5.24 11.82
C GLY A 51 -7.03 -6.47 10.99
N ALA A 52 -6.45 -7.49 11.63
CA ALA A 52 -6.17 -8.77 10.99
C ALA A 52 -7.44 -9.39 10.39
N GLY A 53 -7.38 -9.83 9.14
CA GLY A 53 -8.52 -10.37 8.40
C GLY A 53 -9.33 -9.33 7.62
N SER A 54 -8.96 -8.05 7.66
CA SER A 54 -9.65 -7.03 6.86
C SER A 54 -9.35 -7.16 5.36
N ILE A 55 -10.37 -6.92 4.55
CA ILE A 55 -10.32 -6.95 3.08
C ILE A 55 -10.44 -5.51 2.57
N ASN A 56 -9.44 -5.09 1.78
CA ASN A 56 -9.38 -3.77 1.16
C ASN A 56 -9.52 -3.89 -0.36
N LEU A 57 -10.37 -3.06 -0.95
CA LEU A 57 -10.49 -2.86 -2.39
C LEU A 57 -9.69 -1.62 -2.79
N THR A 58 -8.61 -1.83 -3.55
CA THR A 58 -7.82 -0.76 -4.14
C THR A 58 -8.28 -0.51 -5.57
N ASN A 59 -8.92 0.64 -5.80
CA ASN A 59 -9.33 1.09 -7.13
C ASN A 59 -8.18 1.84 -7.81
N LEU A 60 -7.70 1.32 -8.93
CA LEU A 60 -6.70 1.98 -9.75
C LEU A 60 -7.38 2.94 -10.74
N THR A 61 -6.68 4.00 -11.11
CA THR A 61 -7.10 4.93 -12.16
C THR A 61 -6.92 4.30 -13.56
N GLU A 62 -7.81 4.65 -14.49
CA GLU A 62 -7.74 4.18 -15.87
C GLU A 62 -6.45 4.72 -16.53
N GLY A 63 -5.49 3.83 -16.81
CA GLY A 63 -4.15 4.18 -17.31
C GLY A 63 -3.00 4.04 -16.30
N SER A 64 -3.28 3.60 -15.06
CA SER A 64 -2.27 3.34 -14.03
C SER A 64 -1.20 2.35 -14.51
N GLN A 65 -0.01 2.86 -14.84
CA GLN A 65 1.18 2.06 -15.14
C GLN A 65 1.83 1.60 -13.83
N ILE A 66 1.11 0.79 -13.02
CA ILE A 66 1.77 0.04 -11.96
C ILE A 66 2.61 -1.06 -12.61
N ARG A 67 3.81 -0.70 -13.09
CA ARG A 67 4.82 -1.69 -13.44
C ARG A 67 5.14 -2.42 -12.13
N SER A 68 4.65 -3.65 -12.02
CA SER A 68 5.21 -4.62 -11.09
C SER A 68 6.69 -4.71 -11.43
N ASP A 69 7.52 -4.07 -10.62
CA ASP A 69 8.97 -4.18 -10.72
C ASP A 69 9.34 -5.60 -10.25
N GLU A 70 9.11 -6.55 -11.16
CA GLU A 70 9.55 -7.93 -11.06
C GLU A 70 11.07 -7.93 -11.26
N LYS A 71 11.78 -7.82 -10.14
CA LYS A 71 13.16 -8.27 -9.99
C LYS A 71 13.46 -8.70 -8.56
#